data_AF-A0A7W9QRF8-F1
#
_entry.id   AF-A0A7W9QRF8-F1
#
_cell.length_a   1.000
_cell.length_b   1.000
_cell.length_c   1.000
_cell.angle_alpha   90.00
_cell.angle_beta   90.00
_cell.angle_gamma   90.00
#
_symmetry.space_group_name_H-M   'P 1'
#
loop_
_entity.id
_entity.type
_entity.pdbx_description
1 polymer ?
#
loop_
_entity_poly.entity_id
_entity_poly.type
_entity_poly.pdbx_seq_one_letter_code
_entity_poly.pdbx_strand_id
1 'polypeptide(L)'
;MQTRPTDADRSRHVLRLPAGLLLLAVWSVWAVAHLVASATPPPADSAEAIRARLLAFAPAAVTAGQAVAFRLRVADCACAAPTTAPLPGIRSVDLRDRAAPPALPYALIVFDAQSRLIYAGPAQLAGCGSSIAAATLIPRLLATSGVSPLISPASCGCPIDSKESLA
;
A
#
# COMPACT_ATOMS: atom_id res chain seq x y z
N MET A 1 -57.43 -37.20 48.55
CA MET A 1 -56.30 -37.82 47.83
C MET A 1 -56.41 -37.39 46.38
N GLN A 2 -55.80 -36.25 46.00
CA GLN A 2 -55.71 -35.80 44.62
C GLN A 2 -54.55 -34.79 44.55
N THR A 3 -53.43 -35.23 44.01
CA THR A 3 -52.18 -34.46 43.94
C THR A 3 -52.23 -33.49 42.75
N ARG A 4 -52.03 -32.21 43.07
CA ARG A 4 -51.86 -31.07 42.16
C ARG A 4 -50.58 -31.26 41.33
N PRO A 5 -50.59 -31.13 39.99
CA PRO A 5 -49.36 -31.02 39.24
C PRO A 5 -48.81 -29.59 39.39
N THR A 6 -47.57 -29.53 39.85
CA THR A 6 -46.72 -28.35 40.00
C THR A 6 -46.26 -27.81 38.65
N ASP A 7 -46.37 -26.48 38.54
CA ASP A 7 -45.57 -25.55 37.76
C ASP A 7 -44.09 -25.98 37.69
N ALA A 8 -43.60 -26.43 36.54
CA ALA A 8 -42.16 -26.66 36.29
C ALA A 8 -41.79 -26.89 34.81
N ASP A 9 -42.51 -26.30 33.83
CA ASP A 9 -42.10 -26.42 32.41
C ASP A 9 -41.86 -25.04 31.76
N ARG A 10 -41.16 -24.17 32.50
CA ARG A 10 -40.78 -22.82 32.06
C ARG A 10 -39.27 -22.62 32.02
N SER A 11 -38.48 -23.66 31.81
CA SER A 11 -37.03 -23.50 31.84
C SER A 11 -36.35 -24.56 31.00
N ARG A 12 -35.60 -24.09 30.00
CA ARG A 12 -34.63 -24.82 29.16
C ARG A 12 -35.07 -25.12 27.72
N HIS A 13 -35.68 -24.14 27.06
CA HIS A 13 -35.16 -23.79 25.73
C HIS A 13 -33.81 -23.09 25.94
N VAL A 14 -32.81 -23.86 26.38
CA VAL A 14 -31.41 -23.55 26.13
C VAL A 14 -31.37 -23.34 24.63
N LEU A 15 -31.10 -22.10 24.20
CA LEU A 15 -30.78 -21.78 22.82
C LEU A 15 -29.58 -22.65 22.44
N ARG A 16 -29.82 -23.90 22.06
CA ARG A 16 -28.89 -24.72 21.31
C ARG A 16 -28.92 -24.13 19.91
N LEU A 17 -28.32 -22.95 19.79
CA LEU A 17 -27.87 -22.45 18.51
C LEU A 17 -27.05 -23.59 17.91
N PRO A 18 -27.48 -24.16 16.77
CA PRO A 18 -26.75 -25.26 16.18
C PRO A 18 -25.31 -24.80 15.98
N ALA A 19 -24.33 -25.64 16.33
CA ALA A 19 -22.93 -25.26 16.36
C ALA A 19 -22.47 -24.57 15.05
N GLY A 20 -23.07 -24.93 13.91
CA GLY A 20 -22.86 -24.26 12.63
C GLY A 20 -23.28 -22.79 12.59
N LEU A 21 -24.36 -22.39 13.27
CA LEU A 21 -24.84 -21.00 13.34
C LEU A 21 -23.91 -20.13 14.19
N LEU A 22 -23.35 -20.70 15.25
CA LEU A 22 -22.32 -20.07 16.08
C LEU A 22 -21.02 -19.87 15.31
N LEU A 23 -20.58 -20.89 14.55
CA LEU A 23 -19.40 -20.80 13.70
C LEU A 23 -19.58 -19.75 12.58
N LEU A 24 -20.77 -19.72 11.96
CA LEU A 24 -21.10 -18.76 10.92
C LEU A 24 -21.10 -17.33 11.47
N ALA A 25 -21.66 -17.11 12.67
CA ALA A 25 -21.67 -15.80 13.31
C ALA A 25 -20.26 -15.30 13.61
N VAL A 26 -19.40 -16.16 14.19
CA VAL A 26 -17.99 -15.82 14.45
C VAL A 26 -17.24 -15.51 13.15
N TRP A 27 -17.43 -16.33 12.11
CA TRP A 27 -16.79 -16.09 10.81
C TRP A 27 -17.27 -14.78 10.18
N SER A 28 -18.56 -14.47 10.29
CA SER A 28 -19.16 -13.24 9.74
C SER A 28 -18.64 -12.00 10.47
N VAL A 29 -18.55 -12.03 11.80
CA VAL A 29 -17.98 -10.94 12.59
C VAL A 29 -16.50 -10.75 12.25
N TRP A 30 -15.74 -11.84 12.13
CA TRP A 30 -14.33 -11.79 11.74
C TRP A 30 -14.15 -11.22 10.32
N ALA A 31 -14.95 -11.68 9.36
CA ALA A 31 -14.92 -11.19 7.99
C ALA A 31 -15.29 -9.70 7.90
N VAL A 32 -16.36 -9.28 8.59
CA VAL A 32 -16.78 -7.87 8.64
C VAL A 32 -15.72 -7.01 9.32
N ALA A 33 -15.11 -7.46 10.41
CA ALA A 33 -14.03 -6.73 11.08
C ALA A 33 -12.81 -6.55 10.15
N HIS A 34 -12.43 -7.59 9.41
CA HIS A 34 -11.35 -7.51 8.41
C HIS A 34 -11.71 -6.62 7.21
N LEU A 35 -12.96 -6.68 6.74
CA LEU A 35 -13.46 -5.80 5.69
C LEU A 35 -13.45 -4.34 6.14
N VAL A 36 -13.89 -4.04 7.36
CA VAL A 36 -13.87 -2.68 7.93
C VAL A 36 -12.44 -2.19 8.16
N ALA A 37 -11.55 -3.05 8.65
CA ALA A 37 -10.13 -2.72 8.79
C ALA A 37 -9.46 -2.44 7.42
N SER A 38 -9.87 -3.16 6.36
CA SER A 38 -9.38 -2.94 4.99
C SER A 38 -10.03 -1.72 4.33
N ALA A 39 -11.27 -1.40 4.72
CA ALA A 39 -12.04 -0.27 4.21
C ALA A 39 -11.71 1.05 4.92
N THR A 40 -11.02 1.01 6.06
CA THR A 40 -10.46 2.20 6.69
C THR A 40 -9.20 2.54 5.90
N PRO A 41 -9.23 3.55 5.00
CA PRO A 41 -8.02 3.92 4.29
C PRO A 41 -6.97 4.29 5.34
N PRO A 42 -5.72 3.80 5.22
CA PRO A 42 -4.66 4.31 6.07
C PRO A 42 -4.66 5.84 5.93
N PRO A 43 -4.36 6.60 7.01
CA PRO A 43 -4.26 8.05 6.90
C PRO A 43 -3.33 8.35 5.73
N ALA A 44 -3.88 8.93 4.66
CA ALA A 44 -3.12 9.19 3.47
C ALA A 44 -2.00 10.15 3.87
N ASP A 45 -0.74 9.71 3.77
CA ASP A 45 0.39 10.61 3.94
C ASP A 45 0.20 11.76 2.96
N SER A 46 0.13 13.00 3.46
CA SER A 46 -0.08 14.15 2.61
C SER A 46 1.15 14.38 1.72
N ALA A 47 0.94 14.93 0.53
CA ALA A 47 2.02 15.24 -0.39
C ALA A 47 3.10 16.12 0.26
N GLU A 48 2.66 17.06 1.09
CA GLU A 48 3.49 17.99 1.85
C GLU A 48 4.30 17.27 2.92
N ALA A 49 3.71 16.30 3.62
CA ALA A 49 4.43 15.51 4.62
C ALA A 49 5.51 14.64 3.97
N ILE A 50 5.21 13.99 2.84
CA ILE A 50 6.18 13.20 2.08
C ILE A 50 7.32 14.11 1.60
N ARG A 51 7.00 15.29 1.06
CA ARG A 51 7.99 16.27 0.61
C ARG A 51 8.89 16.72 1.76
N ALA A 52 8.32 17.07 2.91
CA ALA A 52 9.08 17.53 4.07
C ALA A 52 10.04 16.44 4.59
N ARG A 53 9.57 15.19 4.69
CA ARG A 53 10.40 14.05 5.10
C ARG A 53 11.53 13.78 4.11
N LEU A 54 11.25 13.85 2.80
CA LEU A 54 12.28 13.67 1.77
C LEU A 54 13.33 14.79 1.81
N LEU A 55 12.91 16.04 1.98
CA LEU A 55 13.83 17.17 2.10
C LEU A 55 14.70 17.08 3.36
N ALA A 56 14.16 16.56 4.46
CA ALA A 56 14.94 16.29 5.66
C ALA A 56 15.99 15.18 5.42
N PHE A 57 15.69 14.18 4.59
CA PHE A 57 16.59 13.09 4.25
C PHE A 57 17.64 13.45 3.18
N ALA A 58 17.26 14.26 2.18
CA ALA A 58 18.10 14.63 1.03
C ALA A 58 17.91 16.11 0.62
N PRO A 59 18.38 17.08 1.44
CA PRO A 59 18.08 18.50 1.28
C PRO A 59 18.64 19.12 -0.01
N ALA A 60 19.81 18.66 -0.49
CA ALA A 60 20.48 19.21 -1.67
C ALA A 60 19.91 18.74 -3.01
N ALA A 61 18.94 17.81 -2.99
CA ALA A 61 18.59 17.04 -4.18
C ALA A 61 17.31 17.53 -4.90
N VAL A 62 16.56 18.46 -4.31
CA VAL A 62 15.40 19.10 -4.96
C VAL A 62 15.87 20.42 -5.58
N THR A 63 15.77 20.52 -6.90
CA THR A 63 16.07 21.75 -7.64
C THR A 63 14.83 22.11 -8.47
N ALA A 64 14.34 23.33 -8.32
CA ALA A 64 13.17 23.80 -9.07
C ALA A 64 13.48 23.91 -10.57
N GLY A 65 12.45 23.77 -11.41
CA GLY A 65 12.55 23.98 -12.86
C GLY A 65 12.71 22.72 -13.72
N GLN A 66 12.86 21.54 -13.11
CA GLN A 66 12.83 20.26 -13.82
C GLN A 66 12.14 19.19 -12.97
N ALA A 67 11.43 18.26 -13.61
CA ALA A 67 10.90 17.10 -12.91
C ALA A 67 12.06 16.25 -12.34
N VAL A 68 11.89 15.73 -11.12
CA VAL A 68 12.92 14.95 -10.42
C VAL A 68 12.32 13.66 -9.88
N ALA A 69 13.02 12.54 -10.13
CA ALA A 69 12.69 11.23 -9.59
C ALA A 69 13.74 10.81 -8.56
N PHE A 70 13.28 10.52 -7.35
CA PHE A 70 14.08 10.03 -6.23
C PHE A 70 13.89 8.54 -6.08
N ARG A 71 14.99 7.79 -6.06
CA ARG A 71 15.00 6.35 -5.85
C ARG A 71 15.56 6.06 -4.46
N LEU A 72 14.78 5.41 -3.62
CA LEU A 72 15.15 5.13 -2.24
C LEU A 72 15.26 3.62 -2.01
N ARG A 73 16.13 3.23 -1.08
CA ARG A 73 16.18 1.86 -0.57
C ARG A 73 15.26 1.75 0.64
N VAL A 74 14.18 1.00 0.50
CA VAL A 74 13.24 0.70 1.57
C VAL A 74 13.63 -0.65 2.19
N ALA A 75 13.76 -0.69 3.52
CA ALA A 75 13.92 -1.96 4.24
C ALA A 75 12.68 -2.84 3.95
N ASP A 76 12.87 -4.14 3.77
CA ASP A 76 11.82 -5.13 3.46
C ASP A 76 11.42 -5.31 1.97
N CYS A 77 11.96 -4.51 1.05
CA CYS A 77 11.89 -4.81 -0.39
C CYS A 77 13.13 -5.62 -0.85
N ALA A 78 13.09 -6.95 -0.72
CA ALA A 78 14.18 -7.84 -1.16
C ALA A 78 14.25 -8.03 -2.69
N CYS A 79 13.20 -7.64 -3.42
CA CYS A 79 13.20 -7.76 -4.87
C CYS A 79 14.18 -6.79 -5.50
N ALA A 80 15.06 -7.33 -6.35
CA ALA A 80 16.16 -6.64 -7.00
C ALA A 80 15.71 -5.24 -7.43
N ALA A 81 16.42 -4.22 -6.93
CA ALA A 81 16.06 -2.84 -7.15
C ALA A 81 15.85 -2.64 -8.65
N PRO A 82 14.63 -2.32 -9.12
CA PRO A 82 14.31 -2.32 -10.53
C PRO A 82 15.34 -1.51 -11.28
N THR A 83 15.84 -2.12 -12.36
CA THR A 83 16.82 -1.55 -13.26
C THR A 83 16.47 -0.09 -13.53
N THR A 84 17.50 0.75 -13.58
CA THR A 84 17.37 2.18 -13.84
C THR A 84 16.81 2.43 -15.23
N ALA A 85 15.51 2.18 -15.42
CA ALA A 85 14.76 2.61 -16.58
C ALA A 85 14.94 4.14 -16.62
N PRO A 86 15.66 4.66 -17.63
CA PRO A 86 15.84 6.09 -17.77
C PRO A 86 14.47 6.72 -17.93
N LEU A 87 14.20 7.75 -17.13
CA LEU A 87 13.01 8.57 -17.31
C LEU A 87 13.41 9.74 -18.21
N PRO A 88 13.06 9.72 -19.52
CA PRO A 88 13.49 10.78 -20.44
C PRO A 88 12.96 12.14 -20.00
N GLY A 89 13.83 13.14 -19.94
CA GLY A 89 13.49 14.50 -19.51
C GLY A 89 13.37 14.70 -17.98
N ILE A 90 13.53 13.65 -17.18
CA ILE A 90 13.43 13.71 -15.72
C ILE A 90 14.82 13.53 -15.10
N ARG A 91 15.20 14.44 -14.21
CA ARG A 91 16.43 14.29 -13.43
C ARG A 91 16.25 13.13 -12.45
N SER A 92 17.13 12.14 -12.53
CA SER A 92 17.12 11.02 -11.59
C SER A 92 18.12 11.25 -10.46
N VAL A 93 17.67 11.12 -9.22
CA VAL A 93 18.50 11.14 -8.01
C VAL A 93 18.43 9.76 -7.39
N ASP A 94 19.57 9.07 -7.35
CA ASP A 94 19.69 7.77 -6.70
C ASP A 94 20.14 7.96 -5.25
N LEU A 95 19.30 7.53 -4.31
CA LEU A 95 19.57 7.57 -2.87
C LEU A 95 19.62 6.14 -2.28
N ARG A 96 19.68 5.10 -3.12
CA ARG A 96 19.64 3.70 -2.67
C ARG A 96 20.87 3.27 -1.87
N ASP A 97 21.97 4.02 -1.94
CA ASP A 97 23.17 3.81 -1.12
C ASP A 97 22.94 4.11 0.37
N ARG A 98 21.82 4.75 0.71
CA ARG A 98 21.44 5.09 2.09
C ARG A 98 20.12 4.39 2.43
N ALA A 99 20.03 3.85 3.63
CA ALA A 99 18.76 3.32 4.12
C ALA A 99 17.76 4.47 4.30
N ALA A 100 16.61 4.38 3.65
CA ALA A 100 15.54 5.36 3.84
C ALA A 100 15.00 5.27 5.28
N PRO A 101 14.64 6.40 5.91
CA PRO A 101 14.00 6.38 7.21
C PRO A 101 12.64 5.66 7.11
N PRO A 102 12.14 5.00 8.17
CA PRO A 102 10.86 4.30 8.17
C PRO A 102 9.66 5.18 7.77
N ALA A 103 9.78 6.49 7.99
CA ALA A 103 8.77 7.48 7.60
C ALA A 103 8.71 7.77 6.08
N LEU A 104 9.62 7.20 5.28
CA LEU A 104 9.63 7.22 3.81
C LEU A 104 9.58 5.79 3.24
N PRO A 105 8.42 5.11 3.34
CA PRO A 105 8.27 3.73 2.89
C PRO A 105 8.09 3.61 1.35
N TYR A 106 8.67 4.53 0.58
CA TYR A 106 8.47 4.61 -0.89
C TYR A 106 9.79 4.37 -1.62
N ALA A 107 9.80 3.41 -2.55
CA ALA A 107 10.98 3.12 -3.36
C ALA A 107 11.22 4.15 -4.48
N LEU A 108 10.15 4.80 -4.95
CA LEU A 108 10.18 5.83 -5.98
C LEU A 108 9.27 7.00 -5.57
N ILE A 109 9.83 8.20 -5.60
CA ILE A 109 9.11 9.46 -5.38
C ILE A 109 9.40 10.39 -6.56
N VAL A 110 8.39 11.00 -7.17
CA VAL A 110 8.55 11.89 -8.33
C VAL A 110 7.86 13.23 -8.07
N PHE A 111 8.60 14.30 -8.32
CA PHE A 111 8.10 15.68 -8.33
C PHE A 111 8.10 16.25 -9.74
N ASP A 112 7.13 17.12 -10.03
CA ASP A 112 7.12 17.94 -11.24
C ASP A 112 8.12 19.12 -11.16
N ALA A 113 8.21 19.91 -12.23
CA ALA A 113 9.09 21.08 -12.29
C ALA A 113 8.73 22.17 -11.26
N GLN A 114 7.49 22.17 -10.76
CA GLN A 114 6.97 23.08 -9.73
C GLN A 114 7.14 22.50 -8.31
N SER A 115 7.89 21.40 -8.15
CA SER A 115 8.11 20.73 -6.86
C SER A 115 6.81 20.22 -6.20
N ARG A 116 5.79 19.90 -7.02
CA ARG A 116 4.58 19.21 -6.55
C ARG A 116 4.79 17.71 -6.66
N LEU A 117 4.31 16.97 -5.66
CA LEU A 117 4.35 15.52 -5.70
C LEU A 117 3.43 15.03 -6.81
N ILE A 118 3.92 14.12 -7.65
CA ILE A 118 3.16 13.47 -8.72
C ILE A 118 2.98 11.99 -8.43
N TYR A 119 4.02 11.36 -7.85
CA TYR A 119 4.03 9.94 -7.55
C TYR A 119 4.82 9.66 -6.27
N ALA A 120 4.31 8.79 -5.40
CA ALA A 120 5.04 8.17 -4.30
C ALA A 120 4.60 6.71 -4.17
N GLY A 121 5.53 5.76 -4.28
CA GLY A 121 5.16 4.35 -4.25
C GLY A 121 6.29 3.39 -4.62
N PRO A 122 5.94 2.13 -4.96
CA PRO A 122 6.92 1.15 -5.39
C PRO A 122 7.40 1.41 -6.81
N ALA A 123 8.66 1.11 -7.12
CA ALA A 123 9.16 1.30 -8.49
C ALA A 123 8.55 0.30 -9.51
N GLN A 124 7.96 -0.79 -9.01
CA GLN A 124 7.15 -1.74 -9.77
C GLN A 124 5.78 -1.87 -9.11
N LEU A 125 4.72 -1.77 -9.90
CA LEU A 125 3.34 -1.94 -9.47
C LEU A 125 2.89 -3.38 -9.77
N ALA A 126 2.18 -3.99 -8.83
CA ALA A 126 1.52 -5.26 -9.08
C ALA A 126 0.34 -5.04 -10.04
N GLY A 127 0.39 -5.66 -11.22
CA GLY A 127 -0.74 -5.77 -12.14
C GLY A 127 -1.44 -7.12 -12.00
N CYS A 128 -2.60 -7.28 -12.65
CA CYS A 128 -3.32 -8.56 -12.71
C CYS A 128 -2.52 -9.58 -13.54
N GLY A 129 -1.56 -10.27 -12.91
CA GLY A 129 -0.75 -11.32 -13.53
C GLY A 129 0.58 -10.86 -14.15
N SER A 130 0.93 -9.59 -14.06
CA SER A 130 2.24 -9.07 -14.51
C SER A 130 2.68 -7.87 -13.69
N SER A 131 4.00 -7.62 -13.66
CA SER A 131 4.55 -6.42 -13.03
C SER A 131 4.61 -5.26 -14.02
N ILE A 132 4.22 -4.07 -13.58
CA ILE A 132 4.25 -2.85 -14.38
C ILE A 132 5.29 -1.91 -13.80
N ALA A 133 6.30 -1.52 -14.58
CA ALA A 133 7.26 -0.52 -14.13
C ALA A 133 6.55 0.84 -13.96
N ALA A 134 6.60 1.42 -12.74
CA ALA A 134 5.95 2.69 -12.45
C ALA A 134 6.42 3.82 -13.38
N ALA A 135 7.67 3.75 -13.84
CA ALA A 135 8.27 4.65 -14.83
C ALA A 135 7.44 4.81 -16.12
N THR A 136 6.67 3.79 -16.54
CA THR A 136 5.80 3.84 -17.72
C THR A 136 4.59 4.76 -17.54
N LEU A 137 4.16 4.99 -16.30
CA LEU A 137 3.01 5.83 -15.97
C LEU A 137 3.41 7.29 -15.75
N ILE A 138 4.66 7.53 -15.32
CA ILE A 138 5.16 8.86 -14.94
C ILE A 138 4.94 9.93 -16.03
N PRO A 139 5.20 9.68 -17.34
CA PRO A 139 4.98 10.70 -18.36
C PRO A 139 3.52 11.15 -18.46
N ARG A 140 2.55 10.22 -18.30
CA ARG A 140 1.12 10.56 -18.31
C ARG A 140 0.74 11.36 -17.07
N LEU A 141 1.24 10.96 -15.89
CA LEU A 141 0.98 11.68 -14.64
C LEU A 141 1.54 13.11 -14.68
N LEU A 142 2.71 13.30 -15.30
CA LEU A 142 3.31 14.62 -15.51
C LEU A 142 2.56 15.46 -16.54
N ALA A 143 1.92 14.84 -17.54
CA ALA A 143 1.12 15.56 -18.54
C ALA A 143 -0.22 16.03 -17.98
N THR A 144 -0.76 15.38 -16.95
CA THR A 144 -2.02 15.72 -16.27
C THR A 144 -1.83 16.68 -15.10
N SER A 145 -0.90 17.63 -15.21
CA SER A 145 -0.54 18.59 -14.16
C SER A 145 -1.77 19.22 -13.50
N GLY A 146 -2.05 18.85 -12.24
CA GLY A 146 -3.20 19.38 -11.49
C GLY A 146 -4.07 18.31 -10.82
N VAL A 147 -3.95 17.05 -11.25
CA VAL A 147 -4.60 15.91 -10.60
C VAL A 147 -3.90 15.58 -9.27
N SER A 148 -4.65 15.04 -8.31
CA SER A 148 -4.11 14.53 -7.05
C SER A 148 -2.94 13.56 -7.28
N PRO A 149 -1.89 13.60 -6.44
CA PRO A 149 -0.75 12.70 -6.57
C PRO A 149 -1.16 11.24 -6.46
N LEU A 150 -0.49 10.39 -7.23
CA LEU A 150 -0.65 8.95 -7.06
C LEU A 150 0.25 8.48 -5.91
N ILE A 151 -0.35 8.29 -4.74
CA ILE A 151 0.32 7.77 -3.55
C ILE A 151 -0.10 6.32 -3.37
N SER A 152 0.84 5.39 -3.55
CA SER A 152 0.64 3.97 -3.33
C SER A 152 1.44 3.55 -2.09
N PRO A 153 0.79 3.30 -0.94
CA PRO A 153 1.46 2.87 0.27
C PRO A 153 1.95 1.40 0.21
N ALA A 154 1.85 0.76 -0.96
CA ALA A 154 2.08 -0.67 -1.11
C ALA A 154 3.53 -1.07 -0.81
N SER A 155 3.65 -1.98 0.14
CA SER A 155 4.81 -2.80 0.45
C SER A 155 5.17 -3.69 -0.74
N CYS A 156 6.27 -3.36 -1.41
CA CYS A 156 7.10 -4.27 -2.21
C CYS A 156 6.32 -5.28 -3.07
N GLY A 157 5.86 -4.86 -4.25
CA GLY A 157 5.42 -5.79 -5.29
C GLY A 157 6.62 -6.54 -5.86
N CYS A 158 6.92 -7.71 -5.31
CA CYS A 158 7.86 -8.63 -5.92
C CYS A 158 7.20 -9.26 -7.15
N PRO A 159 7.78 -9.14 -8.37
CA PRO A 159 7.28 -9.92 -9.49
C PRO A 159 7.43 -11.39 -9.10
N ILE A 160 6.30 -12.09 -8.97
CA ILE A 160 6.29 -13.55 -9.02
C ILE A 160 6.46 -13.89 -10.51
N ASP A 161 7.68 -13.73 -11.03
CA ASP A 161 8.06 -14.47 -12.24
C ASP A 161 8.18 -15.93 -11.80
N SER A 162 7.04 -16.57 -11.59
CA SER A 162 6.92 -18.02 -11.53
C SER A 162 7.13 -18.57 -12.94
N LYS A 163 8.32 -18.35 -13.51
CA LYS A 163 8.90 -19.37 -14.36
C LYS A 163 9.61 -20.32 -13.42
N GLU A 164 8.81 -21.27 -12.96
CA GLU A 164 9.28 -22.58 -12.55
C GLU A 164 10.34 -23.02 -13.55
N SER A 165 11.60 -23.00 -13.11
CA SER A 165 12.71 -23.58 -13.84
C SER A 165 12.50 -25.08 -13.84
N LEU A 166 11.83 -25.60 -14.88
CA LEU A 166 11.95 -27.00 -15.26
C LEU A 166 13.41 -27.24 -15.67
N ALA A 167 14.21 -27.65 -14.70
CA ALA A 167 15.51 -28.29 -14.88
C ALA A 167 15.50 -29.58 -14.06
#